data_AF-A0A022RTN2-F1
#
_entry.id   AF-A0A022RTN2-F1
#
_cell.length_a   1.000
_cell.length_b   1.000
_cell.length_c   1.000
_cell.angle_alpha   90.00
_cell.angle_beta   90.00
_cell.angle_gamma   90.00
#
_symmetry.space_group_name_H-M   'P 1'
#
loop_
_entity.id
_entity.type
_entity.pdbx_description
1 polymer ?
#
loop_
_entity_poly.entity_id
_entity_poly.type
_entity_poly.pdbx_seq_one_letter_code
_entity_poly.pdbx_strand_id
1 'polypeptide(L)'
;MAAALRKTQQLRSTLCKTPKNPIFTTFPKPLQNPKSTPCLQQQKPYSTKSSKFPEYEMPSVTWGVIQGRKEKLVSRVIICDYLKSMGIIPDELEELELPSTVDVMRERVEFLQKIGITIDDMNEYPLMLGCSVRKNIIPVLGYLEKIGIPRARMGEFVKNYPQCLHASVVVELVPVVRFLRGLDVEKQDLGYVLMKYPELLGFKLEGTMSTSVAYLVSIGVNPRDIGPMITQYPYILGMRVGTMIKPLVDYLISFGLPKKILCRMFEKRAYILGYNLEETVKPNIDCLLSFGVKKELLASIIAQYPQIIGLPLKAKLSSQQYFFNLKLKIDPDGFARVVEKMPQIVSLNQNLIMKSIDFLLGRGILVEDVAKMVIKCPQLVALQVGLMKNSYYFFKSEIGRPLKELVEFPEYLTYSLESRIKPRYLKLQSKGIRCSLAWFLNCSDQRFEERIKGAYIEAESNGPSFFMGGKLELPGGDIVSEDEEDESDDEILYRRTVSL
;
A
#
# COMPACT_ATOMS: atom_id res chain seq x y z
N MET A 1 22.62 42.78 -9.16
CA MET A 1 22.12 41.40 -9.38
C MET A 1 22.54 40.42 -8.29
N ALA A 2 23.79 40.36 -7.83
CA ALA A 2 24.23 39.42 -6.78
C ALA A 2 23.66 39.71 -5.35
N ALA A 3 23.29 40.96 -5.04
CA ALA A 3 22.72 41.32 -3.74
C ALA A 3 21.24 40.92 -3.57
N ALA A 4 20.49 40.78 -4.67
CA ALA A 4 19.09 40.35 -4.67
C ALA A 4 18.96 38.83 -4.45
N LEU A 5 19.94 38.05 -4.93
CA LEU A 5 20.06 36.60 -4.70
C LEU A 5 20.47 36.28 -3.24
N ARG A 6 21.30 37.11 -2.60
CA ARG A 6 21.65 36.94 -1.18
C ARG A 6 20.47 37.23 -0.24
N LYS A 7 19.63 38.23 -0.55
CA LYS A 7 18.42 38.54 0.25
C LYS A 7 17.34 37.45 0.15
N THR A 8 17.18 36.82 -1.01
CA THR A 8 16.27 35.67 -1.18
C THR A 8 16.80 34.41 -0.48
N GLN A 9 18.11 34.22 -0.36
CA GLN A 9 18.70 33.15 0.46
C GLN A 9 18.56 33.40 1.97
N GLN A 10 18.61 34.65 2.44
CA GLN A 10 18.46 34.98 3.86
C GLN A 10 17.02 34.81 4.36
N LEU A 11 16.01 35.23 3.58
CA LEU A 11 14.58 34.96 3.84
C LEU A 11 14.24 33.46 3.80
N ARG A 12 14.96 32.66 2.98
CA ARG A 12 14.83 31.19 2.94
C ARG A 12 15.33 30.51 4.23
N SER A 13 16.26 31.11 4.97
CA SER A 13 16.78 30.53 6.22
C SER A 13 15.85 30.73 7.42
N THR A 14 15.06 31.81 7.42
CA THR A 14 14.05 32.10 8.46
C THR A 14 12.73 31.35 8.23
N LEU A 15 12.38 31.05 6.98
CA LEU A 15 11.21 30.23 6.61
C LEU A 15 11.42 28.71 6.72
N CYS A 16 12.66 28.26 6.97
CA CYS A 16 13.01 26.85 7.22
C CYS A 16 13.11 26.51 8.72
N LYS A 17 12.17 26.99 9.55
CA LYS A 17 11.93 26.34 10.84
C LYS A 17 11.06 25.11 10.57
N THR A 18 11.68 23.93 10.65
CA THR A 18 10.95 22.66 10.71
C THR A 18 9.90 22.74 11.83
N PRO A 19 8.61 22.53 11.55
CA PRO A 19 7.66 22.26 12.62
C PRO A 19 8.15 21.03 13.40
N LYS A 20 8.12 21.10 14.73
CA LYS A 20 8.36 19.94 15.58
C LYS A 20 7.43 18.81 15.13
N ASN A 21 7.99 17.60 15.03
CA ASN A 21 7.31 16.35 14.66
C ASN A 21 5.84 16.31 15.12
N PRO A 22 4.86 16.29 14.20
CA PRO A 22 3.55 15.79 14.54
C PRO A 22 3.64 14.25 14.59
N ILE A 23 3.31 13.72 15.76
CA ILE A 23 3.07 12.30 15.99
C ILE A 23 1.98 11.85 15.01
N PHE A 24 2.33 10.97 14.07
CA PHE A 24 1.40 10.41 13.09
C PHE A 24 0.44 9.45 13.80
N THR A 25 -0.76 9.94 14.15
CA THR A 25 -1.89 9.08 14.46
C THR A 25 -3.05 9.38 13.50
N THR A 26 -3.65 8.29 13.02
CA THR A 26 -4.91 8.18 12.25
C THR A 26 -4.81 8.20 10.71
N PHE A 27 -5.00 7.01 10.12
CA PHE A 27 -5.26 6.78 8.70
C PHE A 27 -6.77 6.45 8.51
N PRO A 28 -7.51 7.05 7.57
CA PRO A 28 -8.88 6.65 7.26
C PRO A 28 -8.97 5.53 6.20
N LYS A 29 -10.02 4.70 6.33
CA LYS A 29 -10.41 3.57 5.46
C LYS A 29 -11.15 4.03 4.17
N PRO A 30 -11.19 3.20 3.10
CA PRO A 30 -11.67 3.61 1.77
C PRO A 30 -13.20 3.45 1.57
N LEU A 31 -13.81 4.38 0.83
CA LEU A 31 -15.23 4.36 0.41
C LEU A 31 -15.40 4.28 -1.12
N GLN A 32 -16.52 3.68 -1.50
CA GLN A 32 -16.85 3.05 -2.78
C GLN A 32 -17.39 4.02 -3.86
N ASN A 33 -17.15 3.68 -5.13
CA ASN A 33 -17.70 4.34 -6.33
C ASN A 33 -19.20 4.09 -6.54
N PRO A 34 -19.92 5.04 -7.15
CA PRO A 34 -21.04 4.73 -8.05
C PRO A 34 -20.87 5.26 -9.49
N LYS A 35 -21.73 4.72 -10.35
CA LYS A 35 -21.64 4.57 -11.81
C LYS A 35 -22.29 5.72 -12.61
N SER A 36 -21.94 5.78 -13.91
CA SER A 36 -22.45 6.58 -15.04
C SER A 36 -23.99 6.48 -15.23
N THR A 37 -24.73 7.40 -15.87
CA THR A 37 -24.77 7.90 -17.29
C THR A 37 -26.08 8.77 -17.43
N PRO A 38 -26.56 9.30 -18.60
CA PRO A 38 -26.01 10.12 -19.70
C PRO A 38 -26.74 11.48 -19.91
N CYS A 39 -26.18 12.32 -20.79
CA CYS A 39 -26.70 13.59 -21.32
C CYS A 39 -27.92 13.44 -22.27
N LEU A 40 -28.73 14.51 -22.37
CA LEU A 40 -29.59 14.81 -23.52
C LEU A 40 -29.47 16.28 -23.93
N GLN A 41 -29.22 16.46 -25.23
CA GLN A 41 -29.09 17.72 -25.97
C GLN A 41 -30.47 18.33 -26.27
N GLN A 42 -30.55 19.66 -26.38
CA GLN A 42 -31.52 20.31 -27.26
C GLN A 42 -30.96 21.62 -27.82
N GLN A 43 -31.15 21.79 -29.14
CA GLN A 43 -30.58 22.82 -30.00
C GLN A 43 -31.61 23.91 -30.36
N LYS A 44 -31.09 25.16 -30.47
CA LYS A 44 -31.40 26.24 -31.45
C LYS A 44 -32.72 27.04 -31.27
N PRO A 45 -32.84 28.28 -31.83
CA PRO A 45 -32.10 28.89 -32.94
C PRO A 45 -31.63 30.35 -32.78
N TYR A 46 -30.89 30.81 -33.80
CA TYR A 46 -30.27 32.12 -33.99
C TYR A 46 -31.27 33.28 -34.13
N SER A 47 -30.89 34.45 -33.61
CA SER A 47 -31.47 35.74 -34.00
C SER A 47 -30.37 36.80 -34.11
N THR A 48 -30.31 37.44 -35.28
CA THR A 48 -29.35 38.47 -35.67
C THR A 48 -29.81 39.84 -35.19
N LYS A 49 -29.10 40.43 -34.21
CA LYS A 49 -29.13 41.89 -33.98
C LYS A 49 -27.73 42.38 -33.63
N SER A 50 -27.23 43.29 -34.46
CA SER A 50 -26.02 44.09 -34.25
C SER A 50 -26.20 44.98 -33.02
N SER A 51 -25.47 44.71 -31.94
CA SER A 51 -25.32 45.63 -30.80
C SER A 51 -23.85 46.03 -30.68
N LYS A 52 -23.61 47.34 -30.78
CA LYS A 52 -22.31 48.01 -30.64
C LYS A 52 -21.53 47.49 -29.43
N PHE A 53 -20.23 47.27 -29.61
CA PHE A 53 -19.29 47.02 -28.51
C PHE A 53 -19.34 48.18 -27.52
N PRO A 54 -19.40 47.93 -26.20
CA PRO A 54 -19.19 48.98 -25.21
C PRO A 54 -17.75 49.48 -25.33
N GLU A 55 -17.63 50.80 -25.30
CA GLU A 55 -16.41 51.57 -25.35
C GLU A 55 -15.42 51.07 -24.29
N TYR A 56 -14.25 50.61 -24.74
CA TYR A 56 -13.19 50.09 -23.89
C TYR A 56 -12.48 51.28 -23.23
N GLU A 57 -12.80 51.58 -21.97
CA GLU A 57 -11.92 52.38 -21.15
C GLU A 57 -10.65 51.56 -20.84
N MET A 58 -9.50 52.08 -21.28
CA MET A 58 -8.20 51.52 -20.95
C MET A 58 -8.00 51.57 -19.43
N PRO A 59 -7.88 50.43 -18.73
CA PRO A 59 -7.45 50.45 -17.33
C PRO A 59 -6.01 50.98 -17.28
N SER A 60 -5.81 51.94 -16.38
CA SER A 60 -4.59 52.72 -16.24
C SER A 60 -3.36 51.83 -16.04
N VAL A 61 -2.40 51.99 -16.95
CA VAL A 61 -1.07 51.41 -16.87
C VAL A 61 -0.32 52.11 -15.73
N THR A 62 -0.39 51.60 -14.51
CA THR A 62 0.52 52.02 -13.45
C THR A 62 1.83 51.25 -13.59
N TRP A 63 2.65 51.67 -14.56
CA TRP A 63 4.08 51.39 -14.52
C TRP A 63 4.64 51.97 -13.22
N GLY A 64 4.94 51.10 -12.26
CA GLY A 64 5.85 51.30 -11.13
C GLY A 64 5.94 52.71 -10.56
N VAL A 65 4.91 53.16 -9.84
CA VAL A 65 5.12 54.21 -8.83
C VAL A 65 5.96 53.57 -7.72
N ILE A 66 7.24 53.95 -7.63
CA ILE A 66 8.09 53.57 -6.50
C ILE A 66 7.54 54.32 -5.28
N GLN A 67 6.57 53.72 -4.59
CA GLN A 67 5.99 54.27 -3.38
C GLN A 67 7.10 54.54 -2.35
N GLY A 68 7.08 55.73 -1.76
CA GLY A 68 7.96 56.08 -0.66
C GLY A 68 7.77 55.13 0.53
N ARG A 69 8.78 54.98 1.40
CA ARG A 69 8.69 54.10 2.59
C ARG A 69 7.45 54.39 3.45
N LYS A 70 7.02 55.65 3.52
CA LYS A 70 5.82 56.08 4.27
C LYS A 70 4.52 55.61 3.61
N GLU A 71 4.38 55.74 2.30
CA GLU A 71 3.19 55.29 1.55
C GLU A 71 3.01 53.78 1.64
N LYS A 72 4.12 53.02 1.58
CA LYS A 72 4.08 51.56 1.77
C LYS A 72 3.59 51.16 3.16
N LEU A 73 3.98 51.88 4.20
CA LEU A 73 3.49 51.64 5.56
C LEU A 73 1.99 51.93 5.68
N VAL A 74 1.51 53.01 5.07
CA VAL A 74 0.08 53.35 5.06
C VAL A 74 -0.74 52.29 4.31
N SER A 75 -0.35 51.93 3.08
CA SER A 75 -1.00 50.86 2.31
C SER A 75 -1.05 49.54 3.09
N ARG A 76 0.04 49.20 3.80
CA ARG A 76 0.13 48.00 4.62
C ARG A 76 -0.90 47.99 5.75
N VAL A 77 -1.03 49.08 6.50
CA VAL A 77 -2.02 49.18 7.59
C VAL A 77 -3.44 48.98 7.05
N ILE A 78 -3.79 49.66 5.96
CA ILE A 78 -5.11 49.55 5.32
C ILE A 78 -5.39 48.10 4.88
N ILE A 79 -4.40 47.41 4.31
CA ILE A 79 -4.53 46.01 3.92
C ILE A 79 -4.71 45.09 5.13
N CYS A 80 -3.95 45.30 6.20
CA CYS A 80 -4.08 44.53 7.43
C CYS A 80 -5.47 44.71 8.06
N ASP A 81 -6.01 45.93 8.07
CA ASP A 81 -7.36 46.20 8.58
C ASP A 81 -8.44 45.53 7.72
N TYR A 82 -8.27 45.55 6.39
CA TYR A 82 -9.13 44.79 5.48
C TYR A 82 -9.08 43.28 5.77
N LEU A 83 -7.90 42.69 5.91
CA LEU A 83 -7.75 41.27 6.24
C LEU A 83 -8.40 40.92 7.59
N LYS A 84 -8.20 41.76 8.61
CA LYS A 84 -8.86 41.60 9.92
C LYS A 84 -10.39 41.68 9.82
N SER A 85 -10.93 42.56 8.98
CA SER A 85 -12.38 42.65 8.74
C SER A 85 -12.97 41.38 8.13
N MET A 86 -12.15 40.58 7.45
CA MET A 86 -12.51 39.27 6.91
C MET A 86 -12.25 38.12 7.88
N GLY A 87 -11.69 38.38 9.07
CA GLY A 87 -11.29 37.34 10.02
C GLY A 87 -9.92 36.71 9.73
N ILE A 88 -9.09 37.32 8.87
CA ILE A 88 -7.73 36.87 8.59
C ILE A 88 -6.76 37.56 9.55
N ILE A 89 -5.86 36.79 10.17
CA ILE A 89 -4.86 37.27 11.14
C ILE A 89 -3.55 37.63 10.40
N PRO A 90 -3.17 38.92 10.32
CA PRO A 90 -2.06 39.35 9.47
C PRO A 90 -0.68 39.35 10.14
N ASP A 91 -0.57 38.89 11.40
CA ASP A 91 0.64 39.02 12.21
C ASP A 91 1.86 38.34 11.57
N GLU A 92 1.68 37.17 10.96
CA GLU A 92 2.75 36.45 10.26
C GLU A 92 3.15 37.08 8.91
N LEU A 93 2.40 38.08 8.44
CA LEU A 93 2.69 38.76 7.17
C LEU A 93 3.70 39.89 7.32
N GLU A 94 4.10 40.27 8.55
CA GLU A 94 4.94 41.44 8.87
C GLU A 94 6.19 41.57 7.99
N GLU A 95 6.90 40.46 7.76
CA GLU A 95 8.14 40.43 6.98
C GLU A 95 7.92 40.33 5.45
N LEU A 96 6.68 40.18 5.01
CA LEU A 96 6.33 39.94 3.62
C LEU A 96 5.98 41.24 2.89
N GLU A 97 6.39 41.33 1.62
CA GLU A 97 5.96 42.41 0.74
C GLU A 97 4.51 42.18 0.30
N LEU A 98 3.60 42.96 0.89
CA LEU A 98 2.18 42.96 0.53
C LEU A 98 1.94 43.82 -0.73
N PRO A 99 0.83 43.57 -1.47
CA PRO A 99 0.44 44.41 -2.60
C PRO A 99 0.23 45.87 -2.17
N SER A 100 0.24 46.80 -3.13
CA SER A 100 0.13 48.24 -2.85
C SER A 100 -1.30 48.73 -2.61
N THR A 101 -2.32 47.94 -2.97
CA THR A 101 -3.74 48.31 -2.87
C THR A 101 -4.58 47.17 -2.27
N VAL A 102 -5.70 47.56 -1.65
CA VAL A 102 -6.68 46.62 -1.08
C VAL A 102 -7.31 45.77 -2.19
N ASP A 103 -7.58 46.33 -3.37
CA ASP A 103 -8.23 45.60 -4.47
C ASP A 103 -7.40 44.41 -4.94
N VAL A 104 -6.06 44.54 -4.97
CA VAL A 104 -5.17 43.43 -5.31
C VAL A 104 -5.14 42.38 -4.21
N MET A 105 -5.27 42.78 -2.94
CA MET A 105 -5.41 41.81 -1.85
C MET A 105 -6.76 41.09 -1.91
N ARG A 106 -7.84 41.83 -2.18
CA ARG A 106 -9.18 41.29 -2.38
C ARG A 106 -9.19 40.25 -3.51
N GLU A 107 -8.58 40.56 -4.65
CA GLU A 107 -8.43 39.61 -5.77
C GLU A 107 -7.74 38.30 -5.32
N ARG A 108 -6.69 38.39 -4.49
CA ARG A 108 -6.00 37.20 -3.96
C ARG A 108 -6.90 36.35 -3.08
N VAL A 109 -7.60 36.98 -2.13
CA VAL A 109 -8.48 36.29 -1.19
C VAL A 109 -9.65 35.64 -1.94
N GLU A 110 -10.32 36.38 -2.83
CA GLU A 110 -11.44 35.87 -3.63
C GLU A 110 -10.99 34.72 -4.54
N PHE A 111 -9.80 34.80 -5.14
CA PHE A 111 -9.27 33.72 -5.95
C PHE A 111 -9.02 32.45 -5.13
N LEU A 112 -8.41 32.59 -3.95
CA LEU A 112 -8.17 31.46 -3.04
C LEU A 112 -9.49 30.83 -2.57
N GLN A 113 -10.48 31.64 -2.22
CA GLN A 113 -11.83 31.15 -1.89
C GLN A 113 -12.48 30.42 -3.07
N LYS A 114 -12.33 30.94 -4.29
CA LYS A 114 -12.87 30.31 -5.51
C LYS A 114 -12.29 28.93 -5.79
N ILE A 115 -11.01 28.69 -5.45
CA ILE A 115 -10.39 27.36 -5.60
C ILE A 115 -10.68 26.43 -4.41
N GLY A 116 -11.39 26.91 -3.38
CA GLY A 116 -11.84 26.11 -2.23
C GLY A 116 -11.03 26.29 -0.95
N ILE A 117 -10.20 27.33 -0.84
CA ILE A 117 -9.45 27.66 0.39
C ILE A 117 -10.31 28.55 1.28
N THR A 118 -10.55 28.13 2.52
CA THR A 118 -11.35 28.87 3.51
C THR A 118 -10.50 29.94 4.23
N ILE A 119 -11.16 30.83 4.97
CA ILE A 119 -10.46 31.81 5.82
C ILE A 119 -9.63 31.10 6.90
N ASP A 120 -10.13 29.99 7.45
CA ASP A 120 -9.39 29.19 8.43
C ASP A 120 -8.12 28.60 7.82
N ASP A 121 -8.20 28.06 6.60
CA ASP A 121 -7.01 27.57 5.88
C ASP A 121 -5.99 28.69 5.59
N MET A 122 -6.46 29.92 5.31
CA MET A 122 -5.59 31.08 5.17
C MET A 122 -4.93 31.47 6.49
N ASN A 123 -5.63 31.33 7.61
CA ASN A 123 -5.06 31.57 8.94
C ASN A 123 -4.07 30.46 9.35
N GLU A 124 -4.25 29.22 8.88
CA GLU A 124 -3.28 28.14 9.08
C GLU A 124 -1.98 28.37 8.29
N TYR A 125 -2.05 29.06 7.14
CA TYR A 125 -0.86 29.46 6.38
C TYR A 125 -1.01 30.84 5.72
N PRO A 126 -0.86 31.95 6.47
CA PRO A 126 -1.10 33.30 5.96
C PRO A 126 -0.19 33.69 4.80
N LEU A 127 1.02 33.13 4.74
CA LEU A 127 2.02 33.44 3.73
C LEU A 127 1.54 33.21 2.28
N MET A 128 0.53 32.36 2.04
CA MET A 128 -0.05 32.19 0.71
C MET A 128 -0.65 33.49 0.15
N LEU A 129 -1.11 34.40 1.03
CA LEU A 129 -1.63 35.72 0.65
C LEU A 129 -0.54 36.64 0.10
N GLY A 130 0.74 36.32 0.31
CA GLY A 130 1.86 36.98 -0.35
C GLY A 130 2.01 36.64 -1.82
N CYS A 131 1.46 35.50 -2.27
CA CYS A 131 1.62 35.04 -3.64
C CYS A 131 0.81 35.90 -4.61
N SER A 132 1.43 36.28 -5.73
CA SER A 132 0.70 36.96 -6.81
C SER A 132 -0.19 35.95 -7.54
N VAL A 133 -1.48 36.28 -7.73
CA VAL A 133 -2.41 35.46 -8.51
C VAL A 133 -1.85 35.14 -9.89
N ARG A 134 -1.37 36.16 -10.61
CA ARG A 134 -0.91 36.01 -12.00
C ARG A 134 0.50 35.44 -12.13
N LYS A 135 1.42 35.82 -11.24
CA LYS A 135 2.84 35.42 -11.35
C LYS A 135 3.18 34.12 -10.63
N ASN A 136 2.40 33.74 -9.63
CA ASN A 136 2.69 32.57 -8.79
C ASN A 136 1.55 31.54 -8.86
N ILE A 137 0.34 31.91 -8.40
CA ILE A 137 -0.75 30.95 -8.19
C ILE A 137 -1.19 30.32 -9.51
N ILE A 138 -1.61 31.10 -10.51
CA ILE A 138 -2.09 30.58 -11.80
C ILE A 138 -1.07 29.67 -12.49
N PRO A 139 0.22 30.06 -12.64
CA PRO A 139 1.24 29.17 -13.19
C PRO A 139 1.38 27.84 -12.44
N VAL A 140 1.41 27.87 -11.11
CA VAL A 140 1.51 26.65 -10.28
C VAL A 140 0.29 25.76 -10.48
N LEU A 141 -0.92 26.29 -10.33
CA LEU A 141 -2.15 25.50 -10.48
C LEU A 141 -2.30 24.95 -11.90
N GLY A 142 -1.98 25.73 -12.93
CA GLY A 142 -2.01 25.27 -14.32
C GLY A 142 -1.01 24.14 -14.60
N TYR A 143 0.16 24.19 -13.96
CA TYR A 143 1.13 23.10 -14.06
C TYR A 143 0.68 21.84 -13.31
N LEU A 144 0.15 21.99 -12.10
CA LEU A 144 -0.40 20.88 -11.32
C LEU A 144 -1.58 20.19 -12.06
N GLU A 145 -2.45 20.98 -12.69
CA GLU A 145 -3.52 20.46 -13.56
C GLU A 145 -2.94 19.64 -14.72
N LYS A 146 -1.89 20.14 -15.38
CA LYS A 146 -1.22 19.45 -16.49
C LYS A 146 -0.57 18.12 -16.05
N ILE A 147 -0.14 18.00 -14.79
CA ILE A 147 0.43 16.77 -14.22
C ILE A 147 -0.66 15.73 -13.89
N GLY A 148 -1.93 16.15 -13.87
CA GLY A 148 -3.08 15.26 -13.64
C GLY A 148 -3.78 15.48 -12.31
N ILE A 149 -3.51 16.58 -11.60
CA ILE A 149 -4.31 16.96 -10.42
C ILE A 149 -5.64 17.56 -10.91
N PRO A 150 -6.80 16.97 -10.59
CA PRO A 150 -8.08 17.49 -11.04
C PRO A 150 -8.37 18.88 -10.47
N ARG A 151 -8.93 19.79 -11.27
CA ARG A 151 -9.34 21.13 -10.80
C ARG A 151 -10.21 21.09 -9.55
N ALA A 152 -11.11 20.11 -9.46
CA ALA A 152 -12.00 19.93 -8.31
C ALA A 152 -11.27 19.62 -6.99
N ARG A 153 -10.04 19.08 -7.05
CA ARG A 153 -9.20 18.77 -5.88
C ARG A 153 -8.03 19.74 -5.71
N MET A 154 -7.99 20.82 -6.48
CA MET A 154 -6.90 21.79 -6.43
C MET A 154 -6.86 22.53 -5.09
N GLY A 155 -8.02 22.93 -4.56
CA GLY A 155 -8.12 23.53 -3.23
C GLY A 155 -7.62 22.59 -2.14
N GLU A 156 -8.02 21.32 -2.18
CA GLU A 156 -7.54 20.30 -1.24
C GLU A 156 -6.01 20.13 -1.30
N PHE A 157 -5.43 20.11 -2.51
CA PHE A 157 -3.98 20.03 -2.66
C PHE A 157 -3.26 21.24 -2.06
N VAL A 158 -3.74 22.45 -2.37
CA VAL A 158 -3.15 23.70 -1.86
C VAL A 158 -3.33 23.81 -0.34
N LYS A 159 -4.47 23.38 0.21
CA LYS A 159 -4.68 23.29 1.65
C LYS A 159 -3.64 22.39 2.32
N ASN A 160 -3.41 21.20 1.77
CA ASN A 160 -2.48 20.23 2.34
C ASN A 160 -1.00 20.64 2.17
N TYR A 161 -0.67 21.42 1.14
CA TYR A 161 0.70 21.87 0.88
C TYR A 161 0.76 23.27 0.25
N PRO A 162 0.46 24.32 1.03
CA PRO A 162 0.33 25.67 0.49
C PRO A 162 1.67 26.29 0.07
N GLN A 163 2.80 25.74 0.55
CA GLN A 163 4.14 26.16 0.15
C GLN A 163 4.36 26.00 -1.36
N CYS A 164 3.62 25.13 -2.04
CA CYS A 164 3.72 24.98 -3.50
C CYS A 164 3.44 26.27 -4.27
N LEU A 165 2.64 27.19 -3.71
CA LEU A 165 2.32 28.47 -4.35
C LEU A 165 3.52 29.41 -4.43
N HIS A 166 4.50 29.24 -3.54
CA HIS A 166 5.74 30.00 -3.55
C HIS A 166 6.79 29.42 -4.52
N ALA A 167 6.58 28.19 -5.00
CA ALA A 167 7.55 27.47 -5.79
C ALA A 167 7.60 27.97 -7.24
N SER A 168 8.81 27.99 -7.81
CA SER A 168 8.99 28.17 -9.24
C SER A 168 8.62 26.88 -9.97
N VAL A 169 7.64 26.96 -10.87
CA VAL A 169 7.26 25.82 -11.73
C VAL A 169 8.47 25.24 -12.45
N VAL A 170 9.30 26.10 -13.07
CA VAL A 170 10.39 25.66 -13.93
C VAL A 170 11.59 25.14 -13.13
N VAL A 171 11.92 25.80 -12.01
CA VAL A 171 13.15 25.52 -11.26
C VAL A 171 12.94 24.48 -10.17
N GLU A 172 11.73 24.38 -9.61
CA GLU A 172 11.47 23.53 -8.44
C GLU A 172 10.50 22.40 -8.78
N LEU A 173 9.34 22.70 -9.37
CA LEU A 173 8.31 21.67 -9.59
C LEU A 173 8.63 20.72 -10.77
N VAL A 174 9.08 21.26 -11.90
CA VAL A 174 9.40 20.48 -13.11
C VAL A 174 10.51 19.44 -12.85
N PRO A 175 11.63 19.78 -12.17
CA PRO A 175 12.67 18.79 -11.87
C PRO A 175 12.17 17.63 -11.00
N VAL A 176 11.33 17.88 -9.98
CA VAL A 176 10.75 16.81 -9.15
C VAL A 176 9.88 15.87 -9.99
N VAL A 177 9.04 16.42 -10.86
CA VAL A 177 8.20 15.59 -11.74
C VAL A 177 9.04 14.80 -12.75
N ARG A 178 10.10 15.39 -13.30
CA ARG A 178 11.05 14.68 -14.17
C ARG A 178 11.77 13.55 -13.43
N PHE A 179 12.16 13.79 -12.18
CA PHE A 179 12.77 12.77 -11.33
C PHE A 179 11.82 11.59 -11.10
N LEU A 180 10.56 11.86 -10.71
CA LEU A 180 9.54 10.80 -10.55
C LEU A 180 9.33 10.02 -11.85
N ARG A 181 9.29 10.70 -13.01
CA ARG A 181 9.22 10.04 -14.32
C ARG A 181 10.46 9.20 -14.64
N GLY A 182 11.65 9.63 -14.20
CA GLY A 182 12.89 8.88 -14.34
C GLY A 182 13.00 7.67 -13.41
N LEU A 183 12.15 7.59 -12.38
CA LEU A 183 11.95 6.41 -11.54
C LEU A 183 10.85 5.49 -12.05
N ASP A 184 10.42 5.65 -13.31
CA ASP A 184 9.34 4.89 -13.94
C ASP A 184 7.95 5.06 -13.30
N VAL A 185 7.68 6.17 -12.60
CA VAL A 185 6.31 6.53 -12.23
C VAL A 185 5.53 6.93 -13.48
N GLU A 186 4.40 6.29 -13.75
CA GLU A 186 3.61 6.57 -14.95
C GLU A 186 3.04 7.99 -14.97
N LYS A 187 2.90 8.58 -16.17
CA LYS A 187 2.45 9.97 -16.33
C LYS A 187 1.06 10.18 -15.75
N GLN A 188 0.19 9.18 -15.90
CA GLN A 188 -1.16 9.17 -15.37
C GLN A 188 -1.21 9.07 -13.84
N ASP A 189 -0.19 8.50 -13.22
CA ASP A 189 -0.11 8.30 -11.77
C ASP A 189 0.54 9.48 -11.03
N LEU A 190 1.23 10.38 -11.74
CA LEU A 190 1.92 11.53 -11.11
C LEU A 190 0.96 12.39 -10.28
N GLY A 191 -0.22 12.70 -10.81
CA GLY A 191 -1.24 13.45 -10.08
C GLY A 191 -1.68 12.73 -8.80
N TYR A 192 -1.87 11.41 -8.87
CA TYR A 192 -2.21 10.58 -7.71
C TYR A 192 -1.10 10.55 -6.66
N VAL A 193 0.15 10.37 -7.09
CA VAL A 193 1.34 10.38 -6.22
C VAL A 193 1.49 11.70 -5.48
N LEU A 194 1.41 12.82 -6.20
CA LEU A 194 1.53 14.15 -5.60
C LEU A 194 0.35 14.47 -4.69
N MET A 195 -0.88 14.08 -5.03
CA MET A 195 -2.03 14.24 -4.12
C MET A 195 -1.85 13.45 -2.82
N LYS A 196 -1.17 12.31 -2.87
CA LYS A 196 -0.91 11.47 -1.70
C LYS A 196 0.25 12.01 -0.85
N TYR A 197 1.29 12.56 -1.47
CA TYR A 197 2.44 13.11 -0.75
C TYR A 197 2.96 14.40 -1.41
N PRO A 198 2.26 15.53 -1.23
CA PRO A 198 2.61 16.80 -1.87
C PRO A 198 4.00 17.33 -1.53
N GLU A 199 4.50 17.01 -0.32
CA GLU A 199 5.78 17.47 0.21
C GLU A 199 6.98 17.01 -0.63
N LEU A 200 6.79 16.00 -1.49
CA LEU A 200 7.78 15.61 -2.51
C LEU A 200 8.25 16.81 -3.35
N LEU A 201 7.36 17.77 -3.64
CA LEU A 201 7.68 18.97 -4.40
C LEU A 201 8.69 19.88 -3.69
N GLY A 202 8.81 19.78 -2.36
CA GLY A 202 9.76 20.54 -1.56
C GLY A 202 11.09 19.82 -1.31
N PHE A 203 11.23 18.56 -1.73
CA PHE A 203 12.44 17.79 -1.49
C PHE A 203 13.54 18.11 -2.49
N LYS A 204 14.78 18.15 -1.98
CA LYS A 204 15.97 18.20 -2.82
C LYS A 204 16.12 16.86 -3.55
N LEU A 205 16.31 16.92 -4.86
CA LEU A 205 16.53 15.73 -5.69
C LEU A 205 17.79 14.98 -5.25
N GLU A 206 18.89 15.71 -5.10
CA GLU A 206 20.13 15.25 -4.49
C GLU A 206 19.99 15.32 -2.97
N GLY A 207 19.62 14.19 -2.37
CA GLY A 207 19.31 14.08 -0.96
C GLY A 207 18.54 12.81 -0.66
N THR A 208 17.59 12.91 0.28
CA THR A 208 16.82 11.77 0.81
C THR A 208 16.23 10.89 -0.30
N MET A 209 15.59 11.50 -1.31
CA MET A 209 14.93 10.76 -2.40
C MET A 209 15.90 9.85 -3.15
N SER A 210 17.04 10.40 -3.60
CA SER A 210 18.07 9.64 -4.31
C SER A 210 18.71 8.58 -3.41
N THR A 211 18.97 8.89 -2.14
CA THR A 211 19.56 7.91 -1.21
C THR A 211 18.63 6.73 -0.93
N SER A 212 17.32 6.97 -0.80
CA SER A 212 16.34 5.91 -0.57
C SER A 212 16.25 4.97 -1.76
N VAL A 213 16.18 5.51 -2.98
CA VAL A 213 16.18 4.70 -4.21
C VAL A 213 17.49 3.91 -4.35
N ALA A 214 18.63 4.57 -4.18
CA ALA A 214 19.94 3.92 -4.29
C ALA A 214 20.08 2.76 -3.28
N TYR A 215 19.60 2.96 -2.04
CA TYR A 215 19.61 1.90 -1.04
C TYR A 215 18.74 0.71 -1.44
N LEU A 216 17.51 0.94 -1.91
CA LEU A 216 16.61 -0.13 -2.35
C LEU A 216 17.21 -0.96 -3.49
N VAL A 217 17.81 -0.29 -4.48
CA VAL A 217 18.53 -0.98 -5.56
C VAL A 217 19.72 -1.76 -5.00
N SER A 218 20.48 -1.18 -4.06
CA SER A 218 21.65 -1.84 -3.46
C SER A 218 21.33 -3.12 -2.67
N ILE A 219 20.13 -3.22 -2.08
CA ILE A 219 19.71 -4.43 -1.36
C ILE A 219 19.12 -5.50 -2.29
N GLY A 220 18.85 -5.17 -3.56
CA GLY A 220 18.39 -6.09 -4.59
C GLY A 220 16.94 -5.90 -5.06
N VAL A 221 16.30 -4.75 -4.78
CA VAL A 221 15.00 -4.41 -5.39
C VAL A 221 15.19 -4.15 -6.88
N ASN A 222 14.33 -4.74 -7.71
CA ASN A 222 14.40 -4.54 -9.16
C ASN A 222 14.13 -3.06 -9.51
N PRO A 223 15.02 -2.39 -10.27
CA PRO A 223 14.80 -1.00 -10.69
C PRO A 223 13.45 -0.75 -11.38
N ARG A 224 12.92 -1.74 -12.11
CA ARG A 224 11.62 -1.64 -12.79
C ARG A 224 10.43 -1.59 -11.82
N ASP A 225 10.59 -2.14 -10.62
CA ASP A 225 9.53 -2.15 -9.59
C ASP A 225 9.57 -0.88 -8.73
N ILE A 226 10.61 -0.03 -8.82
CA ILE A 226 10.70 1.22 -8.04
C ILE A 226 9.55 2.19 -8.36
N GLY A 227 9.20 2.37 -9.64
CA GLY A 227 8.09 3.21 -10.06
C GLY A 227 6.76 2.75 -9.45
N PRO A 228 6.34 1.48 -9.65
CA PRO A 228 5.18 0.90 -8.98
C PRO A 228 5.20 1.01 -7.45
N MET A 229 6.36 0.82 -6.81
CA MET A 229 6.51 0.99 -5.37
C MET A 229 6.23 2.42 -4.91
N ILE A 230 6.73 3.43 -5.64
CA ILE A 230 6.50 4.85 -5.36
C ILE A 230 5.04 5.22 -5.61
N THR A 231 4.41 4.71 -6.67
CA THR A 231 2.98 4.88 -6.91
C THR A 231 2.15 4.33 -5.76
N GLN A 232 2.51 3.16 -5.23
CA GLN A 232 1.83 2.55 -4.08
C GLN A 232 2.10 3.31 -2.76
N TYR A 233 3.34 3.70 -2.50
CA TYR A 233 3.78 4.28 -1.23
C TYR A 233 4.86 5.37 -1.42
N PRO A 234 4.45 6.60 -1.80
CA PRO A 234 5.39 7.66 -2.17
C PRO A 234 6.22 8.21 -0.99
N TYR A 235 5.74 8.00 0.24
CA TYR A 235 6.43 8.40 1.47
C TYR A 235 7.86 7.84 1.56
N ILE A 236 8.14 6.71 0.90
CA ILE A 236 9.48 6.09 0.85
C ILE A 236 10.59 7.05 0.42
N LEU A 237 10.28 8.02 -0.45
CA LEU A 237 11.23 9.03 -0.93
C LEU A 237 11.57 10.08 0.13
N GLY A 238 10.71 10.26 1.14
CA GLY A 238 10.95 11.13 2.29
C GLY A 238 11.60 10.42 3.49
N MET A 239 11.72 9.09 3.45
CA MET A 239 12.24 8.31 4.57
C MET A 239 13.77 8.36 4.62
N ARG A 240 14.34 8.54 5.82
CA ARG A 240 15.79 8.49 6.02
C ARG A 240 16.28 7.04 6.02
N VAL A 241 17.19 6.72 5.11
CA VAL A 241 17.76 5.36 4.97
C VAL A 241 18.39 4.87 6.28
N GLY A 242 19.31 5.63 6.86
CA GLY A 242 20.11 5.18 8.00
C GLY A 242 19.33 4.98 9.30
N THR A 243 18.20 5.66 9.47
CA THR A 243 17.41 5.61 10.72
C THR A 243 16.09 4.87 10.59
N MET A 244 15.53 4.75 9.39
CA MET A 244 14.21 4.14 9.17
C MET A 244 14.33 2.84 8.37
N ILE A 245 14.84 2.94 7.13
CA ILE A 245 14.79 1.83 6.17
C ILE A 245 15.81 0.75 6.54
N LYS A 246 17.07 1.13 6.74
CA LYS A 246 18.17 0.18 6.99
C LYS A 246 17.98 -0.62 8.29
N PRO A 247 17.65 -0.01 9.45
CA PRO A 247 17.41 -0.76 10.68
C PRO A 247 16.29 -1.79 10.54
N LEU A 248 15.20 -1.45 9.85
CA LEU A 248 14.11 -2.38 9.57
C LEU A 248 14.57 -3.56 8.72
N VAL A 249 15.31 -3.29 7.64
CA VAL A 249 15.85 -4.33 6.75
C VAL A 249 16.81 -5.26 7.51
N ASP A 250 17.75 -4.70 8.27
CA ASP A 250 18.73 -5.47 9.05
C ASP A 250 18.03 -6.34 10.12
N TYR A 251 17.01 -5.79 10.78
CA TYR A 251 16.21 -6.53 11.76
C TYR A 251 15.47 -7.71 11.13
N LEU A 252 14.85 -7.53 9.97
CA LEU A 252 14.15 -8.62 9.27
C LEU A 252 15.12 -9.71 8.77
N ILE A 253 16.30 -9.32 8.28
CA ILE A 253 17.35 -10.26 7.87
C ILE A 253 17.87 -11.06 9.08
N SER A 254 17.91 -10.47 10.27
CA SER A 254 18.40 -11.15 11.48
C SER A 254 17.59 -12.40 11.87
N PHE A 255 16.37 -12.57 11.36
CA PHE A 255 15.56 -13.79 11.54
C PHE A 255 15.84 -14.88 10.51
N GLY A 256 16.81 -14.68 9.62
CA GLY A 256 17.14 -15.63 8.55
C GLY A 256 16.29 -15.43 7.28
N LEU A 257 15.61 -14.28 7.13
CA LEU A 257 14.84 -13.99 5.93
C LEU A 257 15.78 -13.69 4.75
N PRO A 258 15.77 -14.46 3.65
CA PRO A 258 16.66 -14.22 2.53
C PRO A 258 16.39 -12.88 1.85
N LYS A 259 17.45 -12.14 1.50
CA LYS A 259 17.35 -10.80 0.89
C LYS A 259 16.46 -10.77 -0.35
N LYS A 260 16.54 -11.80 -1.22
CA LYS A 260 15.71 -11.90 -2.44
C LYS A 260 14.21 -11.95 -2.13
N ILE A 261 13.81 -12.68 -1.09
CA ILE A 261 12.41 -12.76 -0.64
C ILE A 261 11.98 -11.44 -0.01
N LEU A 262 12.86 -10.83 0.80
CA LEU A 262 12.62 -9.52 1.38
C LEU A 262 12.40 -8.43 0.30
N CYS A 263 13.20 -8.44 -0.77
CA CYS A 263 13.03 -7.50 -1.89
C CYS A 263 11.68 -7.72 -2.59
N ARG A 264 11.35 -8.97 -2.95
CA ARG A 264 10.03 -9.32 -3.53
C ARG A 264 8.86 -8.88 -2.65
N MET A 265 9.02 -8.98 -1.34
CA MET A 265 8.03 -8.51 -0.37
C MET A 265 7.83 -6.99 -0.46
N PHE A 266 8.90 -6.20 -0.55
CA PHE A 266 8.81 -4.75 -0.71
C PHE A 266 8.26 -4.33 -2.07
N GLU A 267 8.67 -5.00 -3.15
CA GLU A 267 8.17 -4.76 -4.51
C GLU A 267 6.65 -4.87 -4.59
N LYS A 268 6.05 -5.86 -3.90
CA LYS A 268 4.60 -6.03 -3.87
C LYS A 268 3.89 -5.17 -2.81
N ARG A 269 4.60 -4.73 -1.77
CA ARG A 269 4.03 -4.10 -0.57
C ARG A 269 4.98 -3.05 0.01
N ALA A 270 5.17 -1.96 -0.72
CA ALA A 270 6.10 -0.90 -0.36
C ALA A 270 5.77 -0.24 1.00
N TYR A 271 4.49 -0.24 1.40
CA TYR A 271 4.05 0.33 2.69
C TYR A 271 4.66 -0.32 3.93
N ILE A 272 5.20 -1.54 3.81
CA ILE A 272 5.85 -2.25 4.93
C ILE A 272 7.07 -1.49 5.43
N LEU A 273 7.77 -0.81 4.50
CA LEU A 273 8.93 0.02 4.85
C LEU A 273 8.54 1.19 5.76
N GLY A 274 7.27 1.60 5.74
CA GLY A 274 6.72 2.65 6.59
C GLY A 274 6.43 2.25 8.03
N TYR A 275 6.56 0.96 8.39
CA TYR A 275 6.30 0.53 9.76
C TYR A 275 7.40 0.99 10.72
N ASN A 276 6.99 1.47 11.90
CA ASN A 276 7.93 1.84 12.95
C ASN A 276 8.55 0.57 13.55
N LEU A 277 9.88 0.47 13.52
CA LEU A 277 10.62 -0.68 14.02
C LEU A 277 10.39 -0.93 15.51
N GLU A 278 10.50 0.11 16.33
CA GLU A 278 10.47 0.00 17.80
C GLU A 278 9.02 -0.07 18.33
N GLU A 279 8.12 0.73 17.75
CA GLU A 279 6.75 0.86 18.28
C GLU A 279 5.79 -0.18 17.71
N THR A 280 6.08 -0.76 16.54
CA THR A 280 5.16 -1.66 15.85
C THR A 280 5.78 -3.02 15.56
N VAL A 281 6.91 -3.06 14.85
CA VAL A 281 7.48 -4.32 14.35
C VAL A 281 7.99 -5.20 15.50
N LYS A 282 8.87 -4.68 16.37
CA LYS A 282 9.41 -5.45 17.51
C LYS A 282 8.31 -5.97 18.45
N PRO A 283 7.35 -5.14 18.92
CA PRO A 283 6.25 -5.62 19.75
C PRO A 283 5.41 -6.72 19.08
N ASN A 284 5.23 -6.65 17.76
CA ASN A 284 4.51 -7.69 17.02
C ASN A 284 5.33 -8.98 16.91
N ILE A 285 6.65 -8.91 16.76
CA ILE A 285 7.51 -10.10 16.82
C ILE A 285 7.48 -10.73 18.22
N ASP A 286 7.63 -9.93 19.27
CA ASP A 286 7.56 -10.39 20.66
C ASP A 286 6.19 -11.02 20.95
N CYS A 287 5.12 -10.44 20.40
CA CYS A 287 3.78 -11.01 20.49
C CYS A 287 3.66 -12.37 19.79
N LEU A 288 4.29 -12.60 18.63
CA LEU A 288 4.29 -13.93 18.02
C LEU A 288 4.97 -14.95 18.94
N LEU A 289 6.15 -14.59 19.47
CA LEU A 289 6.92 -15.44 20.38
C LEU A 289 6.13 -15.75 21.67
N SER A 290 5.45 -14.76 22.26
CA SER A 290 4.66 -14.96 23.48
C SER A 290 3.43 -15.85 23.27
N PHE A 291 2.97 -16.00 22.03
CA PHE A 291 1.88 -16.90 21.64
C PHE A 291 2.38 -18.31 21.24
N GLY A 292 3.66 -18.63 21.47
CA GLY A 292 4.24 -19.95 21.27
C GLY A 292 4.79 -20.20 19.86
N VAL A 293 4.83 -19.19 18.99
CA VAL A 293 5.45 -19.32 17.67
C VAL A 293 6.95 -19.48 17.82
N LYS A 294 7.52 -20.49 17.15
CA LYS A 294 8.97 -20.72 17.19
C LYS A 294 9.75 -19.63 16.46
N LYS A 295 10.85 -19.18 17.05
CA LYS A 295 11.75 -18.15 16.49
C LYS A 295 12.25 -18.51 15.09
N GLU A 296 12.57 -19.78 14.86
CA GLU A 296 13.06 -20.31 13.58
C GLU A 296 12.03 -20.17 12.45
N LEU A 297 10.73 -20.10 12.77
CA LEU A 297 9.65 -20.01 11.80
C LEU A 297 9.24 -18.57 11.50
N LEU A 298 9.78 -17.57 12.23
CA LEU A 298 9.45 -16.16 12.02
C LEU A 298 9.72 -15.71 10.58
N ALA A 299 10.86 -16.07 10.00
CA ALA A 299 11.17 -15.72 8.61
C ALA A 299 10.12 -16.26 7.63
N SER A 300 9.70 -17.52 7.80
CA SER A 300 8.66 -18.14 6.98
C SER A 300 7.30 -17.45 7.14
N ILE A 301 6.92 -17.14 8.38
CA ILE A 301 5.67 -16.45 8.70
C ILE A 301 5.63 -15.06 8.07
N ILE A 302 6.72 -14.29 8.19
CA ILE A 302 6.84 -12.95 7.63
C ILE A 302 6.85 -13.02 6.10
N ALA A 303 7.54 -13.99 5.49
CA ALA A 303 7.54 -14.15 4.04
C ALA A 303 6.15 -14.48 3.48
N GLN A 304 5.39 -15.34 4.17
CA GLN A 304 4.04 -15.76 3.77
C GLN A 304 2.98 -14.67 3.99
N TYR A 305 3.08 -13.92 5.08
CA TYR A 305 2.13 -12.87 5.43
C TYR A 305 2.80 -11.59 5.96
N PRO A 306 3.51 -10.85 5.09
CA PRO A 306 4.31 -9.69 5.48
C PRO A 306 3.61 -8.62 6.32
N GLN A 307 2.31 -8.41 6.12
CA GLN A 307 1.55 -7.40 6.86
C GLN A 307 1.42 -7.74 8.36
N ILE A 308 1.71 -8.98 8.78
CA ILE A 308 1.58 -9.43 10.16
C ILE A 308 2.39 -8.57 11.14
N ILE A 309 3.53 -8.04 10.70
CA ILE A 309 4.40 -7.21 11.52
C ILE A 309 3.89 -5.78 11.73
N GLY A 310 2.82 -5.37 11.02
CA GLY A 310 2.20 -4.05 11.14
C GLY A 310 0.75 -4.08 11.64
N LEU A 311 0.17 -5.26 11.89
CA LEU A 311 -1.20 -5.38 12.38
C LEU A 311 -1.30 -5.06 13.88
N PRO A 312 -2.49 -4.74 14.41
CA PRO A 312 -2.76 -4.77 15.85
C PRO A 312 -2.78 -6.24 16.33
N LEU A 313 -1.60 -6.86 16.34
CA LEU A 313 -1.45 -8.31 16.31
C LEU A 313 -1.90 -8.96 17.62
N LYS A 314 -1.57 -8.34 18.76
CA LYS A 314 -1.96 -8.82 20.08
C LYS A 314 -3.47 -9.05 20.22
N ALA A 315 -4.27 -8.03 19.87
CA ALA A 315 -5.73 -8.13 19.94
C ALA A 315 -6.29 -9.20 18.99
N LYS A 316 -5.74 -9.28 17.77
CA LYS A 316 -6.13 -10.27 16.77
C LYS A 316 -5.80 -11.69 17.20
N LEU A 317 -4.59 -11.94 17.69
CA LEU A 317 -4.16 -13.26 18.19
C LEU A 317 -4.98 -13.68 19.41
N SER A 318 -5.16 -12.81 20.41
CA SER A 318 -5.99 -13.13 21.59
C SER A 318 -7.41 -13.51 21.19
N SER A 319 -8.04 -12.72 20.31
CA SER A 319 -9.41 -12.98 19.85
C SER A 319 -9.52 -14.32 19.09
N GLN A 320 -8.58 -14.60 18.19
CA GLN A 320 -8.58 -15.84 17.41
C GLN A 320 -8.26 -17.06 18.28
N GLN A 321 -7.26 -16.97 19.14
CA GLN A 321 -6.91 -18.07 20.06
C GLN A 321 -8.09 -18.43 20.96
N TYR A 322 -8.76 -17.42 21.55
CA TYR A 322 -9.96 -17.65 22.36
C TYR A 322 -11.08 -18.30 21.55
N PHE A 323 -11.32 -17.84 20.32
CA PHE A 323 -12.31 -18.42 19.43
C PHE A 323 -12.03 -19.90 19.12
N PHE A 324 -10.79 -20.24 18.74
CA PHE A 324 -10.40 -21.63 18.44
C PHE A 324 -10.45 -22.53 19.68
N ASN A 325 -10.07 -22.01 20.85
CA ASN A 325 -10.19 -22.73 22.10
C ASN A 325 -11.67 -23.00 22.46
N LEU A 326 -12.54 -22.00 22.33
CA LEU A 326 -13.95 -22.14 22.65
C LEU A 326 -14.67 -23.12 21.71
N LYS A 327 -14.43 -23.01 20.40
CA LYS A 327 -15.17 -23.76 19.36
C LYS A 327 -14.60 -25.14 19.07
N LEU A 328 -13.28 -25.29 19.08
CA LEU A 328 -12.60 -26.54 18.70
C LEU A 328 -11.76 -27.15 19.82
N LYS A 329 -11.70 -26.52 21.01
CA LYS A 329 -10.85 -26.98 22.14
C LYS A 329 -9.37 -27.08 21.75
N ILE A 330 -8.93 -26.27 20.78
CA ILE A 330 -7.52 -26.14 20.43
C ILE A 330 -6.82 -25.39 21.57
N ASP A 331 -5.78 -25.99 22.10
CA ASP A 331 -4.90 -25.42 23.12
C ASP A 331 -3.98 -24.33 22.52
N PRO A 332 -3.34 -23.50 23.35
CA PRO A 332 -2.42 -22.47 22.90
C PRO A 332 -1.32 -22.95 21.94
N ASP A 333 -0.70 -24.10 22.20
CA ASP A 333 0.37 -24.63 21.36
C ASP A 333 -0.19 -25.15 20.02
N GLY A 334 -1.37 -25.77 20.06
CA GLY A 334 -2.13 -26.12 18.86
C GLY A 334 -2.42 -24.90 17.99
N PHE A 335 -2.84 -23.79 18.59
CA PHE A 335 -3.08 -22.54 17.86
C PHE A 335 -1.80 -21.94 17.31
N ALA A 336 -0.68 -21.98 18.05
CA ALA A 336 0.62 -21.54 17.55
C ALA A 336 1.01 -22.29 16.26
N ARG A 337 0.84 -23.63 16.24
CA ARG A 337 1.09 -24.45 15.03
C ARG A 337 0.19 -24.08 13.85
N VAL A 338 -1.05 -23.66 14.12
CA VAL A 338 -1.97 -23.17 13.07
C VAL A 338 -1.43 -21.86 12.48
N VAL A 339 -0.97 -20.93 13.32
CA VAL A 339 -0.38 -19.65 12.89
C VAL A 339 0.92 -19.87 12.11
N GLU A 340 1.77 -20.78 12.55
CA GLU A 340 3.03 -21.16 11.87
C GLU A 340 2.78 -21.65 10.43
N LYS A 341 1.70 -22.41 10.22
CA LYS A 341 1.34 -22.97 8.91
C LYS A 341 0.50 -22.03 8.03
N MET A 342 -0.27 -21.15 8.64
CA MET A 342 -1.15 -20.22 7.94
C MET A 342 -1.28 -18.92 8.75
N PRO A 343 -0.32 -18.00 8.64
CA PRO A 343 -0.34 -16.75 9.41
C PRO A 343 -1.57 -15.89 9.13
N GLN A 344 -2.19 -16.03 7.95
CA GLN A 344 -3.42 -15.32 7.57
C GLN A 344 -4.60 -15.63 8.50
N ILE A 345 -4.55 -16.75 9.25
CA ILE A 345 -5.58 -17.15 10.21
C ILE A 345 -5.87 -16.05 11.23
N VAL A 346 -4.87 -15.22 11.57
CA VAL A 346 -5.01 -14.11 12.54
C VAL A 346 -5.99 -13.03 12.07
N SER A 347 -6.25 -12.96 10.77
CA SER A 347 -7.15 -11.96 10.16
C SER A 347 -8.36 -12.57 9.46
N LEU A 348 -8.48 -13.90 9.43
CA LEU A 348 -9.59 -14.57 8.78
C LEU A 348 -10.90 -14.36 9.56
N ASN A 349 -12.00 -14.09 8.86
CA ASN A 349 -13.28 -13.84 9.48
C ASN A 349 -13.82 -15.13 10.15
N GLN A 350 -14.17 -15.05 11.43
CA GLN A 350 -14.69 -16.18 12.22
C GLN A 350 -15.95 -16.81 11.60
N ASN A 351 -16.80 -16.04 10.92
CA ASN A 351 -17.97 -16.57 10.24
C ASN A 351 -17.60 -17.44 9.02
N LEU A 352 -16.51 -17.12 8.33
CA LEU A 352 -16.02 -17.97 7.24
C LEU A 352 -15.44 -19.27 7.79
N ILE A 353 -14.70 -19.19 8.90
CA ILE A 353 -14.14 -20.35 9.59
C ILE A 353 -15.25 -21.31 10.05
N MET A 354 -16.30 -20.77 10.69
CA MET A 354 -17.41 -21.59 11.21
C MET A 354 -18.15 -22.34 10.12
N LYS A 355 -18.36 -21.76 8.92
CA LYS A 355 -19.03 -22.45 7.81
C LYS A 355 -18.36 -23.78 7.44
N SER A 356 -17.04 -23.80 7.41
CA SER A 356 -16.27 -25.02 7.12
C SER A 356 -16.27 -26.00 8.29
N ILE A 357 -16.18 -25.49 9.53
CA ILE A 357 -16.26 -26.32 10.74
C ILE A 357 -17.64 -26.99 10.85
N ASP A 358 -18.72 -26.23 10.75
CA ASP A 358 -20.10 -26.70 10.85
C ASP A 358 -20.41 -27.74 9.77
N PHE A 359 -19.87 -27.54 8.57
CA PHE A 359 -19.96 -28.55 7.51
C PHE A 359 -19.34 -29.88 7.94
N LEU A 360 -18.11 -29.89 8.47
CA LEU A 360 -17.40 -31.11 8.88
C LEU A 360 -18.09 -31.79 10.07
N LEU A 361 -18.50 -31.02 11.08
CA LEU A 361 -19.26 -31.52 12.23
C LEU A 361 -20.59 -32.15 11.78
N GLY A 362 -21.30 -31.49 10.84
CA GLY A 362 -22.52 -32.01 10.22
C GLY A 362 -22.33 -33.29 9.40
N ARG A 363 -21.08 -33.75 9.17
CA ARG A 363 -20.75 -35.04 8.55
C ARG A 363 -20.46 -36.15 9.56
N GLY A 364 -20.56 -35.87 10.86
CA GLY A 364 -20.30 -36.82 11.93
C GLY A 364 -18.82 -36.94 12.30
N ILE A 365 -17.98 -35.99 11.86
CA ILE A 365 -16.58 -35.89 12.32
C ILE A 365 -16.61 -35.23 13.70
N LEU A 366 -15.95 -35.85 14.68
CA LEU A 366 -15.92 -35.35 16.06
C LEU A 366 -15.14 -34.03 16.14
N VAL A 367 -15.50 -33.18 17.11
CA VAL A 367 -14.86 -31.87 17.31
C VAL A 367 -13.34 -32.00 17.49
N GLU A 368 -12.90 -33.01 18.24
CA GLU A 368 -11.48 -33.30 18.45
C GLU A 368 -10.75 -33.68 17.16
N ASP A 369 -11.40 -34.40 16.26
CA ASP A 369 -10.83 -34.78 14.97
C ASP A 369 -10.80 -33.59 14.01
N VAL A 370 -11.85 -32.75 14.00
CA VAL A 370 -11.82 -31.47 13.26
C VAL A 370 -10.69 -30.58 13.79
N ALA A 371 -10.47 -30.51 15.09
CA ALA A 371 -9.35 -29.77 15.68
C ALA A 371 -8.00 -30.28 15.19
N LYS A 372 -7.78 -31.61 15.19
CA LYS A 372 -6.56 -32.23 14.62
C LYS A 372 -6.40 -31.89 13.13
N MET A 373 -7.49 -31.95 12.36
CA MET A 373 -7.49 -31.61 10.93
C MET A 373 -7.07 -30.14 10.71
N VAL A 374 -7.60 -29.20 11.50
CA VAL A 374 -7.26 -27.77 11.40
C VAL A 374 -5.82 -27.50 11.82
N ILE A 375 -5.32 -28.13 12.89
CA ILE A 375 -3.90 -28.00 13.30
C ILE A 375 -2.98 -28.58 12.22
N LYS A 376 -3.39 -29.67 11.56
CA LYS A 376 -2.61 -30.29 10.49
C LYS A 376 -2.62 -29.44 9.21
N CYS A 377 -3.80 -28.99 8.79
CA CYS A 377 -4.03 -28.27 7.54
C CYS A 377 -5.00 -27.06 7.76
N PRO A 378 -4.48 -25.91 8.23
CA PRO A 378 -5.32 -24.74 8.50
C PRO A 378 -6.08 -24.20 7.28
N GLN A 379 -5.58 -24.43 6.05
CA GLN A 379 -6.26 -23.93 4.84
C GLN A 379 -7.67 -24.48 4.69
N LEU A 380 -7.98 -25.60 5.35
CA LEU A 380 -9.30 -26.21 5.41
C LEU A 380 -10.40 -25.20 5.79
N VAL A 381 -10.11 -24.28 6.71
CA VAL A 381 -11.10 -23.30 7.18
C VAL A 381 -11.25 -22.08 6.26
N ALA A 382 -10.40 -21.94 5.24
CA ALA A 382 -10.51 -20.91 4.21
C ALA A 382 -11.16 -21.42 2.90
N LEU A 383 -11.45 -22.72 2.81
CA LEU A 383 -12.08 -23.31 1.64
C LEU A 383 -13.55 -22.92 1.51
N GLN A 384 -14.03 -22.84 0.26
CA GLN A 384 -15.46 -22.70 -0.01
C GLN A 384 -16.17 -24.03 0.29
N VAL A 385 -17.22 -23.97 1.12
CA VAL A 385 -18.00 -25.15 1.53
C VAL A 385 -18.57 -25.91 0.33
N GLY A 386 -18.93 -25.24 -0.76
CA GLY A 386 -19.42 -25.90 -1.98
C GLY A 386 -18.39 -26.86 -2.60
N LEU A 387 -17.13 -26.45 -2.66
CA LEU A 387 -16.04 -27.29 -3.17
C LEU A 387 -15.74 -28.45 -2.21
N MET A 388 -15.68 -28.15 -0.91
CA MET A 388 -15.49 -29.15 0.13
C MET A 388 -16.60 -30.21 0.10
N LYS A 389 -17.85 -29.78 -0.12
CA LYS A 389 -19.02 -30.65 -0.24
C LYS A 389 -18.87 -31.65 -1.39
N ASN A 390 -18.49 -31.17 -2.58
CA ASN A 390 -18.30 -32.03 -3.75
C ASN A 390 -17.20 -33.07 -3.50
N SER A 391 -16.04 -32.65 -3.00
CA SER A 391 -14.92 -33.56 -2.71
C SER A 391 -15.27 -34.59 -1.63
N TYR A 392 -16.01 -34.18 -0.60
CA TYR A 392 -16.47 -35.07 0.46
C TYR A 392 -17.45 -36.14 -0.05
N TYR A 393 -18.43 -35.77 -0.88
CA TYR A 393 -19.38 -36.75 -1.43
C TYR A 393 -18.71 -37.71 -2.39
N PHE A 394 -17.76 -37.25 -3.20
CA PHE A 394 -16.94 -38.15 -4.01
C PHE A 394 -16.17 -39.16 -3.14
N PHE A 395 -15.55 -38.70 -2.04
CA PHE A 395 -14.85 -39.57 -1.10
C PHE A 395 -15.78 -40.63 -0.49
N LYS A 396 -16.95 -40.21 -0.03
CA LYS A 396 -17.90 -41.09 0.66
C LYS A 396 -18.61 -42.05 -0.29
N SER A 397 -19.00 -41.59 -1.48
CA SER A 397 -19.86 -42.34 -2.41
C SER A 397 -19.09 -43.12 -3.46
N GLU A 398 -18.04 -42.54 -4.06
CA GLU A 398 -17.32 -43.17 -5.18
C GLU A 398 -16.04 -43.87 -4.73
N ILE A 399 -15.28 -43.25 -3.81
CA ILE A 399 -14.08 -43.87 -3.22
C ILE A 399 -14.48 -44.93 -2.16
N GLY A 400 -15.53 -44.68 -1.38
CA GLY A 400 -16.09 -45.64 -0.43
C GLY A 400 -15.17 -46.02 0.73
N ARG A 401 -14.21 -45.14 1.09
CA ARG A 401 -13.21 -45.37 2.15
C ARG A 401 -13.66 -44.81 3.51
N PRO A 402 -13.12 -45.30 4.63
CA PRO A 402 -13.52 -44.84 5.95
C PRO A 402 -13.14 -43.37 6.19
N LEU A 403 -14.01 -42.64 6.89
CA LEU A 403 -13.79 -41.22 7.22
C LEU A 403 -12.53 -40.97 8.05
N LYS A 404 -12.02 -41.98 8.76
CA LYS A 404 -10.77 -41.89 9.53
C LYS A 404 -9.59 -41.47 8.64
N GLU A 405 -9.54 -41.96 7.40
CA GLU A 405 -8.47 -41.57 6.47
C GLU A 405 -8.53 -40.10 6.06
N LEU A 406 -9.74 -39.53 6.02
CA LEU A 406 -9.93 -38.11 5.74
C LEU A 406 -9.43 -37.24 6.91
N VAL A 407 -9.60 -37.72 8.15
CA VAL A 407 -9.05 -37.07 9.35
C VAL A 407 -7.52 -37.18 9.38
N GLU A 408 -6.97 -38.32 8.97
CA GLU A 408 -5.53 -38.55 8.87
C GLU A 408 -4.89 -37.73 7.74
N PHE A 409 -5.61 -37.43 6.65
CA PHE A 409 -5.13 -36.61 5.52
C PHE A 409 -6.16 -35.53 5.10
N PRO A 410 -6.34 -34.46 5.90
CA PRO A 410 -7.30 -33.39 5.64
C PRO A 410 -7.00 -32.60 4.35
N GLU A 411 -5.75 -32.62 3.90
CA GLU A 411 -5.30 -32.00 2.65
C GLU A 411 -6.06 -32.56 1.44
N TYR A 412 -6.67 -33.74 1.53
CA TYR A 412 -7.59 -34.24 0.50
C TYR A 412 -8.61 -33.18 0.06
N LEU A 413 -9.15 -32.40 1.01
CA LEU A 413 -10.19 -31.39 0.73
C LEU A 413 -9.64 -30.13 0.06
N THR A 414 -8.33 -29.91 0.07
CA THR A 414 -7.70 -28.74 -0.58
C THR A 414 -7.37 -29.01 -2.05
N TYR A 415 -7.30 -30.27 -2.47
CA TYR A 415 -7.09 -30.63 -3.88
C TYR A 415 -8.34 -30.44 -4.73
N SER A 416 -8.12 -30.10 -6.00
CA SER A 416 -9.20 -29.98 -6.99
C SER A 416 -9.81 -31.35 -7.30
N LEU A 417 -11.13 -31.45 -7.14
CA LEU A 417 -11.87 -32.68 -7.41
C LEU A 417 -11.74 -33.12 -8.88
N GLU A 418 -12.03 -32.21 -9.81
CA GLU A 418 -12.13 -32.53 -11.25
C GLU A 418 -10.75 -32.71 -11.90
N SER A 419 -9.76 -31.89 -11.53
CA SER A 419 -8.46 -31.93 -12.19
C SER A 419 -7.47 -32.91 -11.56
N ARG A 420 -7.61 -33.23 -10.26
CA ARG A 420 -6.59 -34.01 -9.54
C ARG A 420 -7.14 -35.25 -8.86
N ILE A 421 -8.20 -35.14 -8.07
CA ILE A 421 -8.71 -36.29 -7.28
C ILE A 421 -9.32 -37.35 -8.21
N LYS A 422 -10.30 -36.97 -9.04
CA LYS A 422 -11.01 -37.89 -9.94
C LYS A 422 -10.10 -38.59 -10.94
N PRO A 423 -9.26 -37.88 -11.73
CA PRO A 423 -8.45 -38.54 -12.76
C PRO A 423 -7.45 -39.54 -12.16
N ARG A 424 -6.82 -39.18 -11.03
CA ARG A 424 -5.85 -40.05 -10.36
C ARG A 424 -6.53 -41.27 -9.73
N TYR A 425 -7.70 -41.09 -9.12
CA TYR A 425 -8.48 -42.22 -8.58
C TYR A 425 -8.90 -43.22 -9.67
N LEU A 426 -9.44 -42.74 -10.79
CA LEU A 426 -9.84 -43.60 -11.91
C LEU A 426 -8.67 -44.40 -12.47
N LYS A 427 -7.49 -43.77 -12.58
CA LYS A 427 -6.28 -44.44 -13.05
C LYS A 427 -5.81 -45.53 -12.09
N LEU A 428 -5.86 -45.28 -10.78
CA LEU A 428 -5.56 -46.31 -9.77
C LEU A 428 -6.55 -47.47 -9.83
N GLN A 429 -7.84 -47.16 -9.96
CA GLN A 429 -8.90 -48.17 -10.06
C GLN A 429 -8.70 -49.06 -11.29
N SER A 430 -8.37 -48.48 -12.45
CA SER A 430 -8.11 -49.23 -13.69
C SER A 430 -6.94 -50.21 -13.59
N LYS A 431 -5.96 -49.92 -12.72
CA LYS A 431 -4.79 -50.77 -12.46
C LYS A 431 -4.92 -51.64 -11.21
N GLY A 432 -6.02 -51.54 -10.47
CA GLY A 432 -6.23 -52.29 -9.22
C GLY A 432 -5.27 -51.91 -8.08
N ILE A 433 -4.68 -50.72 -8.10
CA ILE A 433 -3.70 -50.29 -7.08
C ILE A 433 -4.44 -49.74 -5.85
N ARG A 434 -4.11 -50.25 -4.68
CA ARG A 434 -4.59 -49.72 -3.38
C ARG A 434 -3.45 -49.02 -2.65
N CYS A 435 -3.65 -47.74 -2.29
CA CYS A 435 -2.64 -46.91 -1.62
C CYS A 435 -3.29 -45.89 -0.67
N SER A 436 -2.49 -45.21 0.16
CA SER A 436 -2.97 -44.11 1.02
C SER A 436 -3.39 -42.88 0.18
N LEU A 437 -4.25 -42.01 0.73
CA LEU A 437 -4.63 -40.75 0.08
C LEU A 437 -3.41 -39.87 -0.21
N ALA A 438 -2.50 -39.79 0.76
CA ALA A 438 -1.25 -39.05 0.64
C ALA A 438 -0.41 -39.57 -0.54
N TRP A 439 -0.32 -40.89 -0.73
CA TRP A 439 0.51 -41.48 -1.78
C TRP A 439 0.12 -41.01 -3.19
N PHE A 440 -1.18 -40.91 -3.52
CA PHE A 440 -1.56 -40.53 -4.88
C PHE A 440 -1.88 -39.05 -5.05
N LEU A 441 -2.15 -38.31 -3.98
CA LEU A 441 -2.47 -36.88 -4.06
C LEU A 441 -1.27 -36.00 -3.77
N ASN A 442 -0.38 -36.41 -2.87
CA ASN A 442 0.74 -35.60 -2.38
C ASN A 442 2.01 -35.72 -3.26
N CYS A 443 1.84 -35.56 -4.57
CA CYS A 443 2.92 -35.59 -5.56
C CYS A 443 2.54 -34.82 -6.83
N SER A 444 3.54 -34.33 -7.58
CA SER A 444 3.33 -33.71 -8.89
C SER A 444 2.70 -34.68 -9.89
N ASP A 445 2.15 -34.17 -11.00
CA ASP A 445 1.56 -35.02 -12.04
C ASP A 445 2.60 -35.96 -12.65
N GLN A 446 3.81 -35.46 -12.93
CA GLN A 446 4.93 -36.27 -13.40
C GLN A 446 5.24 -37.43 -12.44
N ARG A 447 5.42 -37.13 -11.14
CA ARG A 447 5.78 -38.15 -10.15
C ARG A 447 4.65 -39.16 -9.93
N PHE A 448 3.39 -38.74 -10.06
CA PHE A 448 2.25 -39.65 -10.07
C PHE A 448 2.28 -40.60 -11.27
N GLU A 449 2.59 -40.11 -12.47
CA GLU A 449 2.72 -40.93 -13.68
C GLU A 449 3.86 -41.95 -13.57
N GLU A 450 5.02 -41.55 -13.04
CA GLU A 450 6.15 -42.45 -12.77
C GLU A 450 5.76 -43.56 -11.79
N ARG A 451 5.08 -43.21 -10.70
CA ARG A 451 4.55 -44.17 -9.72
C ARG A 451 3.60 -45.17 -10.36
N ILE A 452 2.72 -44.71 -11.25
CA ILE A 452 1.76 -45.56 -11.97
C ILE A 452 2.45 -46.48 -13.00
N LYS A 453 3.59 -46.07 -13.56
CA LYS A 453 4.37 -46.88 -14.51
C LYS A 453 5.22 -47.97 -13.84
N GLY A 454 5.31 -48.00 -12.51
CA GLY A 454 6.05 -49.03 -11.77
C GLY A 454 7.57 -48.86 -11.79
N ALA A 455 8.07 -47.72 -12.29
CA ALA A 455 9.51 -47.45 -12.42
C ALA A 455 10.17 -47.05 -11.08
N TYR A 456 9.39 -46.84 -10.01
CA TYR A 456 9.92 -46.33 -8.75
C TYR A 456 8.99 -46.64 -7.56
N ILE A 457 9.49 -47.35 -6.55
CA ILE A 457 8.83 -47.50 -5.24
C ILE A 457 9.72 -46.79 -4.22
N GLU A 458 9.33 -45.57 -3.84
CA GLU A 458 9.93 -44.86 -2.71
C GLU A 458 9.02 -44.93 -1.48
N ALA A 459 9.61 -44.83 -0.29
CA ALA A 459 8.90 -44.68 0.97
C ALA A 459 8.01 -43.42 0.95
N GLU A 460 6.95 -43.41 1.77
CA GLU A 460 6.06 -42.24 1.92
C GLU A 460 6.88 -41.00 2.33
N SER A 461 7.23 -40.16 1.35
CA SER A 461 7.82 -38.86 1.61
C SER A 461 6.73 -37.91 2.11
N ASN A 462 7.03 -37.09 3.11
CA ASN A 462 6.22 -35.91 3.40
C ASN A 462 6.24 -35.01 2.16
N GLY A 463 5.22 -35.14 1.30
CA GLY A 463 5.06 -34.28 0.13
C GLY A 463 4.78 -32.83 0.55
N PRO A 464 4.66 -31.90 -0.41
CA PRO A 464 4.62 -30.47 -0.11
C PRO A 464 3.54 -30.17 0.93
N SER A 465 3.96 -29.72 2.11
CA SER A 465 3.04 -29.11 3.04
C SER A 465 2.47 -27.88 2.36
N PHE A 466 1.14 -27.83 2.25
CA PHE A 466 0.47 -26.63 1.79
C PHE A 466 0.71 -25.55 2.83
N PHE A 467 1.68 -24.71 2.57
CA PHE A 467 1.84 -23.43 3.23
C PHE A 467 1.28 -22.38 2.26
N MET A 468 0.45 -21.46 2.77
CA MET A 468 -0.03 -20.34 1.96
C MET A 468 1.17 -19.41 1.69
N GLY A 469 1.84 -19.63 0.56
CA GLY A 469 3.09 -18.94 0.18
C GLY A 469 4.20 -19.86 -0.34
N GLY A 470 3.97 -21.17 -0.44
CA GLY A 470 4.98 -22.14 -0.89
C GLY A 470 6.00 -22.50 0.20
N LYS A 471 6.86 -23.48 -0.07
CA LYS A 471 7.99 -23.82 0.82
C LYS A 471 9.04 -22.73 0.69
N LEU A 472 9.28 -21.98 1.76
CA LEU A 472 10.41 -21.05 1.82
C LEU A 472 11.69 -21.89 1.93
N GLU A 473 12.38 -22.09 0.82
CA GLU A 473 13.70 -22.74 0.85
C GLU A 473 14.71 -21.75 1.41
N LEU A 474 15.05 -21.94 2.68
CA LEU A 474 16.18 -21.26 3.30
C LEU A 474 17.44 -21.97 2.81
N PRO A 475 18.40 -21.27 2.19
CA PRO A 475 19.67 -21.90 1.83
C PRO A 475 20.33 -22.39 3.12
N GLY A 476 20.35 -23.71 3.30
CA GLY A 476 21.22 -24.35 4.27
C GLY A 476 22.66 -24.05 3.86
N GLY A 477 23.50 -23.70 4.84
CA GLY A 477 24.91 -23.47 4.58
C GLY A 477 25.56 -24.78 4.16
N ASP A 478 25.75 -24.94 2.85
CA ASP A 478 26.73 -25.84 2.26
C ASP A 478 27.20 -25.24 0.93
N ILE A 479 28.44 -25.60 0.62
CA ILE A 479 29.39 -24.95 -0.26
C ILE A 479 28.95 -24.88 -1.73
N VAL A 480 29.26 -23.73 -2.33
CA VAL A 480 29.35 -23.36 -3.75
C VAL A 480 29.36 -24.52 -4.77
N SER A 481 28.45 -24.43 -5.75
CA SER A 481 28.81 -24.64 -7.16
C SER A 481 28.01 -23.66 -8.02
N GLU A 482 28.74 -22.83 -8.77
CA GLU A 482 28.24 -22.01 -9.86
C GLU A 482 27.74 -22.90 -11.00
N ASP A 483 26.93 -22.29 -11.87
CA ASP A 483 26.37 -22.81 -13.13
C ASP A 483 25.11 -23.68 -13.03
N GLU A 484 23.96 -23.07 -13.34
CA GLU A 484 23.19 -23.37 -14.56
C GLU A 484 21.97 -22.43 -14.62
N GLU A 485 22.02 -21.49 -15.56
CA GLU A 485 20.86 -20.80 -16.10
C GLU A 485 20.12 -21.80 -17.00
N ASP A 486 18.92 -22.20 -16.60
CA ASP A 486 17.91 -22.68 -17.56
C ASP A 486 16.51 -22.33 -17.03
N GLU A 487 15.91 -21.31 -17.64
CA GLU A 487 14.51 -20.92 -17.47
C GLU A 487 13.61 -21.99 -18.09
N SER A 488 13.04 -22.86 -17.24
CA SER A 488 11.88 -23.68 -17.59
C SER A 488 10.62 -23.05 -17.00
N ASP A 489 9.94 -22.27 -17.83
CA ASP A 489 8.55 -21.84 -17.66
C ASP A 489 7.65 -23.08 -17.70
N ASP A 490 7.30 -23.65 -16.54
CA ASP A 490 6.08 -24.45 -16.36
C ASP A 490 5.83 -24.78 -14.87
N GLU A 491 5.36 -23.80 -14.09
CA GLU A 491 4.61 -24.10 -12.87
C GLU A 491 3.56 -23.01 -12.57
N ILE A 492 2.61 -22.86 -13.51
CA ILE A 492 1.37 -22.11 -13.31
C ILE A 492 0.43 -22.95 -12.44
N LEU A 493 0.53 -22.81 -11.11
CA LEU A 493 -0.43 -23.40 -10.16
C LEU A 493 -1.16 -22.32 -9.35
N TYR A 494 -2.42 -22.11 -9.76
CA TYR A 494 -3.56 -21.64 -8.96
C TYR A 494 -3.34 -20.46 -8.00
N ARG A 495 -3.17 -19.25 -8.56
CA ARG A 495 -3.65 -18.02 -7.90
C ARG A 495 -5.12 -17.77 -8.22
N ARG A 496 -6.02 -18.40 -7.47
CA ARG A 496 -7.38 -17.86 -7.25
C ARG A 496 -7.90 -18.25 -5.87
N THR A 497 -7.35 -17.61 -4.84
CA THR A 497 -8.09 -17.41 -3.59
C THR A 497 -7.78 -16.02 -3.02
N VAL A 498 -8.63 -15.09 -3.44
CA VAL A 498 -9.18 -13.96 -2.67
C VAL A 498 -8.20 -13.01 -2.00
N SER A 499 -8.12 -11.81 -2.58
CA SER A 499 -7.81 -10.55 -1.89
C SER A 499 -8.57 -10.47 -0.57
N LEU A 500 -7.83 -10.43 0.54
CA LEU A 500 -8.29 -9.94 1.84
C LEU A 500 -7.37 -8.81 2.28
#